data_AF-A0A1Y5Z9V3-F1
#
_entry.id   AF-A0A1Y5Z9V3-F1
#
_cell.length_a   1.000
_cell.length_b   1.000
_cell.length_c   1.000
_cell.angle_alpha   90.00
_cell.angle_beta   90.00
_cell.angle_gamma   90.00
#
_symmetry.space_group_name_H-M   'P 1'
#
loop_
_entity.id
_entity.type
_entity.pdbx_description
1 polymer ?
#
loop_
_entity_poly.entity_id
_entity_poly.type
_entity_poly.pdbx_seq_one_letter_code
_entity_poly.pdbx_strand_id
1 'polypeptide(L)'
;MYIFIFAVFKILVSFILLGLILLLSILWVKIEKILNDTLFKTLPKKVKNIIIILFVILIELTIIFIVSLNWSVPFIDALFIGSLVLLCYIWLVPYFVNYQENIAKVTDKYFNAGVEIGEIKTFQMKISTFSLGSILFAVVGIIVTICCYYKYFL
;
A
#
# COMPACT_ATOMS: atom_id res chain seq x y z
N MET A 1 7.99 3.08 -35.48
CA MET A 1 7.08 4.17 -35.03
C MET A 1 6.08 3.68 -33.97
N TYR A 2 5.29 2.63 -34.24
CA TYR A 2 4.33 2.06 -33.27
C TYR A 2 4.95 1.60 -31.94
N ILE A 3 6.12 0.96 -31.97
CA ILE A 3 6.83 0.50 -30.76
C ILE A 3 7.25 1.69 -29.87
N PHE A 4 7.65 2.81 -30.47
CA PHE A 4 8.06 4.00 -29.73
C PHE A 4 6.87 4.70 -29.08
N ILE A 5 5.76 4.85 -29.82
CA ILE A 5 4.50 5.40 -29.29
C ILE A 5 3.97 4.55 -28.13
N PHE A 6 4.01 3.22 -28.28
CA PHE A 6 3.62 2.30 -27.22
C PHE A 6 4.51 2.42 -25.97
N ALA A 7 5.83 2.55 -26.14
CA ALA A 7 6.76 2.73 -25.03
C ALA A 7 6.51 4.05 -24.28
N VAL A 8 6.32 5.16 -25.01
CA VAL A 8 6.00 6.48 -24.42
C VAL A 8 4.68 6.44 -23.66
N PHE A 9 3.65 5.83 -24.25
CA PHE A 9 2.34 5.66 -23.59
C PHE A 9 2.47 4.83 -22.31
N LYS A 10 3.20 3.71 -22.34
CA LYS A 10 3.43 2.87 -21.16
C LYS A 10 4.15 3.63 -20.04
N ILE A 11 5.15 4.43 -20.37
CA ILE A 11 5.87 5.27 -19.40
C ILE A 11 4.91 6.29 -18.78
N LEU A 12 4.10 6.95 -19.60
CA LEU A 12 3.16 7.98 -19.16
C LEU A 12 2.08 7.41 -18.22
N VAL A 13 1.50 6.27 -18.58
CA VAL A 13 0.57 5.52 -17.72
C VAL A 13 1.24 5.10 -16.41
N SER A 14 2.49 4.63 -16.46
CA SER A 14 3.24 4.22 -15.27
C SER A 14 3.48 5.41 -14.32
N PHE A 15 3.81 6.59 -14.85
CA PHE A 15 3.96 7.81 -14.04
C PHE A 15 2.64 8.26 -13.40
N ILE A 16 1.53 8.19 -14.13
CA ILE A 16 0.19 8.51 -13.59
C ILE A 16 -0.17 7.55 -12.45
N LEU A 17 0.07 6.25 -12.64
CA LEU A 17 -0.17 5.23 -11.63
C LEU A 17 0.70 5.44 -10.39
N LEU A 18 1.99 5.73 -10.57
CA LEU A 18 2.91 6.05 -9.47
C LEU A 18 2.45 7.28 -8.70
N GLY A 19 2.01 8.32 -9.42
CA GLY A 19 1.43 9.53 -8.83
C GLY A 19 0.19 9.21 -7.99
N LEU A 20 -0.73 8.41 -8.51
CA LEU A 20 -1.94 7.96 -7.80
C LEU A 20 -1.60 7.18 -6.53
N ILE A 21 -0.66 6.24 -6.61
CA ILE A 21 -0.17 5.41 -5.48
C ILE A 21 0.39 6.30 -4.36
N LEU A 22 1.19 7.31 -4.72
CA LEU A 22 1.76 8.27 -3.76
C LEU A 22 0.67 9.15 -3.14
N LEU A 23 -0.27 9.64 -3.95
CA LEU A 23 -1.39 10.46 -3.48
C LEU A 23 -2.26 9.69 -2.49
N LEU A 24 -2.56 8.42 -2.81
CA LEU A 24 -3.27 7.51 -1.92
C LEU A 24 -2.52 7.36 -0.59
N SER A 25 -1.20 7.17 -0.63
CA SER A 25 -0.36 7.02 0.57
C SER A 25 -0.44 8.24 1.48
N ILE A 26 -0.33 9.43 0.89
CA ILE A 26 -0.35 10.69 1.63
C ILE A 26 -1.73 10.92 2.24
N LEU A 27 -2.79 10.69 1.46
CA LEU A 27 -4.18 10.79 1.93
C LEU A 27 -4.41 9.87 3.13
N TRP A 28 -3.90 8.64 3.06
CA TRP A 28 -4.08 7.64 4.11
C TRP A 28 -3.47 8.07 5.44
N VAL A 29 -2.21 8.54 5.43
CA VAL A 29 -1.53 9.04 6.62
C VAL A 29 -2.25 10.26 7.21
N LYS A 30 -2.78 11.13 6.34
CA LYS A 30 -3.50 12.33 6.77
C LYS A 30 -4.85 11.98 7.40
N ILE A 31 -5.58 11.03 6.83
CA ILE A 31 -6.83 10.49 7.36
C ILE A 31 -6.59 9.84 8.73
N GLU A 32 -5.54 9.02 8.86
CA GLU A 32 -5.15 8.41 10.15
C GLU A 32 -4.92 9.48 11.22
N LYS A 33 -4.17 10.54 10.89
CA LYS A 33 -3.89 11.62 11.85
C LYS A 33 -5.16 12.35 12.28
N ILE A 34 -6.03 12.68 11.33
CA ILE A 34 -7.31 13.37 11.64
C ILE A 34 -8.20 12.51 12.52
N LEU A 35 -8.40 11.23 12.17
CA LEU A 35 -9.16 10.28 12.99
C LEU A 35 -8.60 10.15 14.40
N ASN A 36 -7.26 10.12 14.51
CA ASN A 36 -6.58 9.99 15.79
C ASN A 36 -6.77 11.21 16.70
N ASP A 37 -6.77 12.42 16.13
CA ASP A 37 -6.82 13.68 16.86
C ASP A 37 -8.27 14.13 17.18
N THR A 38 -9.26 13.68 16.39
CA THR A 38 -10.68 14.06 16.54
C THR A 38 -11.51 12.95 17.20
N LEU A 39 -11.87 11.93 16.43
CA LEU A 39 -12.85 10.89 16.81
C LEU A 39 -12.34 9.93 17.88
N PHE A 40 -11.04 9.65 17.90
CA PHE A 40 -10.45 8.65 18.80
C PHE A 40 -9.69 9.24 19.99
N LYS A 41 -9.88 10.52 20.30
CA LYS A 41 -9.13 11.21 21.36
C LYS A 41 -9.39 10.65 22.76
N THR A 42 -10.62 10.21 23.02
CA THR A 42 -11.08 9.69 24.33
C THR A 42 -11.08 8.17 24.43
N LEU A 43 -10.80 7.45 23.35
CA LEU A 43 -10.86 5.99 23.33
C LEU A 43 -9.54 5.35 23.78
N PRO A 44 -9.60 4.21 24.49
CA PRO A 44 -8.40 3.48 24.86
C PRO A 44 -7.69 2.94 23.61
N LYS A 45 -6.34 2.96 23.63
CA LYS A 45 -5.49 2.64 22.47
C LYS A 45 -5.83 1.31 21.79
N LYS A 46 -6.22 0.28 22.57
CA LYS A 46 -6.60 -1.05 22.05
C LYS A 46 -7.90 -0.98 21.21
N VAL A 47 -8.94 -0.32 21.73
CA VAL A 47 -10.24 -0.20 21.05
C VAL A 47 -10.10 0.63 19.78
N LYS A 48 -9.36 1.73 19.86
CA LYS A 48 -9.00 2.56 18.71
C LYS A 48 -8.34 1.75 17.59
N ASN A 49 -7.36 0.91 17.94
CA ASN A 49 -6.67 0.09 16.94
C ASN A 49 -7.61 -0.90 16.25
N ILE A 50 -8.50 -1.55 17.01
CA ILE A 50 -9.48 -2.49 16.46
C ILE A 50 -10.44 -1.76 15.51
N ILE A 51 -10.95 -0.58 15.89
CA ILE A 51 -11.85 0.21 15.06
C ILE A 51 -11.17 0.59 13.75
N ILE A 52 -9.91 1.06 13.81
CA ILE A 52 -9.13 1.40 12.61
C ILE A 52 -8.98 0.17 11.71
N ILE A 53 -8.60 -0.98 12.26
CA ILE A 53 -8.43 -2.21 11.48
C ILE A 53 -9.73 -2.60 10.77
N LEU A 54 -10.87 -2.60 11.48
CA LEU A 54 -12.17 -2.91 10.90
C LEU A 54 -12.56 -1.89 9.81
N PHE A 55 -12.29 -0.62 10.04
CA PHE A 55 -12.56 0.44 9.08
C PHE A 55 -11.75 0.28 7.79
N VAL A 56 -10.46 -0.06 7.91
CA VAL A 56 -9.59 -0.36 6.76
C VAL A 56 -10.14 -1.53 5.95
N ILE A 57 -10.46 -2.64 6.63
CA ILE A 57 -11.02 -3.84 6.00
C ILE A 57 -12.29 -3.51 5.21
N LEU A 58 -13.21 -2.75 5.81
CA LEU A 58 -14.48 -2.37 5.18
C LEU A 58 -14.27 -1.48 3.94
N ILE A 59 -13.34 -0.53 4.01
CA ILE A 59 -13.01 0.34 2.87
C ILE A 59 -12.38 -0.48 1.75
N GLU A 60 -11.39 -1.31 2.03
CA GLU A 60 -10.69 -2.10 1.02
C GLU A 60 -11.63 -3.10 0.34
N LEU A 61 -12.52 -3.74 1.11
CA LEU A 61 -13.57 -4.59 0.59
C LEU A 61 -14.50 -3.82 -0.37
N THR A 62 -14.92 -2.62 0.02
CA THR A 62 -15.79 -1.77 -0.81
C THR A 62 -15.10 -1.35 -2.11
N ILE A 63 -13.82 -0.97 -2.05
CA ILE A 63 -13.03 -0.61 -3.24
C ILE A 63 -12.95 -1.80 -4.21
N ILE A 64 -12.60 -2.99 -3.71
CA ILE A 64 -12.50 -4.20 -4.55
C ILE A 64 -13.86 -4.56 -5.14
N PHE A 65 -14.93 -4.43 -4.37
CA PHE A 65 -16.29 -4.67 -4.86
C PHE A 65 -16.67 -3.71 -6.01
N ILE A 66 -16.37 -2.42 -5.87
CA ILE A 66 -16.59 -1.43 -6.93
C ILE A 66 -15.77 -1.77 -8.18
N VAL A 67 -14.49 -2.15 -8.01
CA VAL A 67 -13.63 -2.55 -9.14
C VAL A 67 -14.19 -3.78 -9.86
N SER A 68 -14.64 -4.80 -9.10
CA SER A 68 -15.28 -5.99 -9.63
C SER A 68 -16.51 -5.66 -10.48
N LEU A 69 -17.39 -4.79 -9.97
CA LEU A 69 -18.57 -4.33 -10.72
C LEU A 69 -18.19 -3.56 -11.99
N ASN A 70 -17.26 -2.61 -11.88
CA ASN A 70 -16.88 -1.74 -13.00
C ASN A 70 -16.22 -2.52 -14.14
N TRP A 71 -15.44 -3.57 -13.83
CA TRP A 71 -14.72 -4.37 -14.83
C TRP A 71 -15.45 -5.66 -15.20
N SER A 72 -16.62 -5.91 -14.61
CA SER A 72 -17.39 -7.16 -14.80
C SER A 72 -16.57 -8.43 -14.54
N VAL A 73 -15.62 -8.36 -13.60
CA VAL A 73 -14.77 -9.49 -13.19
C VAL A 73 -15.39 -10.15 -11.97
N PRO A 74 -15.37 -11.50 -11.84
CA PRO A 74 -15.84 -12.18 -10.65
C PRO A 74 -15.20 -11.62 -9.38
N PHE A 75 -16.03 -11.40 -8.35
CA PHE A 75 -15.55 -10.79 -7.11
C PHE A 75 -14.38 -11.55 -6.48
N ILE A 76 -14.37 -12.89 -6.57
CA ILE A 76 -13.29 -13.74 -6.03
C ILE A 76 -11.95 -13.50 -6.75
N ASP A 77 -11.97 -13.24 -8.06
CA ASP A 77 -10.77 -12.92 -8.84
C ASP A 77 -10.26 -11.52 -8.51
N ALA A 78 -11.19 -10.56 -8.42
CA ALA A 78 -10.87 -9.19 -8.01
C ALA A 78 -10.30 -9.15 -6.59
N LEU A 79 -10.83 -9.97 -5.67
CA LEU A 79 -10.37 -10.12 -4.30
C LEU A 79 -8.93 -10.66 -4.25
N PHE A 80 -8.63 -11.67 -5.06
CA PHE A 80 -7.29 -12.24 -5.14
C PHE A 80 -6.26 -11.22 -5.63
N ILE A 81 -6.53 -10.61 -6.79
CA ILE A 81 -5.64 -9.62 -7.40
C ILE A 81 -5.50 -8.40 -6.49
N GLY A 82 -6.60 -7.90 -5.93
CA GLY A 82 -6.61 -6.78 -5.00
C GLY A 82 -5.76 -7.05 -3.76
N SER A 83 -5.88 -8.25 -3.18
CA SER A 83 -5.09 -8.66 -2.01
C SER A 83 -3.59 -8.72 -2.32
N LEU A 84 -3.20 -9.24 -3.48
CA LEU A 84 -1.79 -9.25 -3.91
C LEU A 84 -1.25 -7.83 -4.11
N VAL A 85 -2.02 -6.96 -4.78
CA VAL A 85 -1.65 -5.57 -5.01
C VAL A 85 -1.49 -4.81 -3.69
N LEU A 86 -2.38 -5.02 -2.72
CA LEU A 86 -2.27 -4.42 -1.39
C LEU A 86 -1.01 -4.85 -0.66
N LEU A 87 -0.68 -6.16 -0.64
CA LEU A 87 0.57 -6.64 -0.02
C LEU A 87 1.81 -6.03 -0.68
N CYS A 88 1.82 -5.98 -2.01
CA CYS A 88 2.89 -5.31 -2.75
C CYS A 88 3.01 -3.84 -2.33
N TYR A 89 1.91 -3.10 -2.30
CA TYR A 89 1.90 -1.69 -1.94
C TYR A 89 2.46 -1.43 -0.53
N ILE A 90 2.01 -2.20 0.45
CA ILE A 90 2.38 -2.05 1.87
C ILE A 90 3.88 -2.25 2.09
N TRP A 91 4.53 -3.09 1.29
CA TRP A 91 5.96 -3.36 1.40
C TRP A 91 6.82 -2.50 0.47
N LEU A 92 6.41 -2.39 -0.79
CA LEU A 92 7.20 -1.78 -1.86
C LEU A 92 7.33 -0.26 -1.69
N VAL A 93 6.27 0.42 -1.26
CA VAL A 93 6.30 1.89 -1.09
C VAL A 93 7.28 2.30 0.02
N PRO A 94 7.20 1.77 1.25
CA PRO A 94 8.18 2.09 2.30
C PRO A 94 9.61 1.67 1.94
N TYR A 95 9.77 0.57 1.19
CA TYR A 95 11.08 0.13 0.71
C TYR A 95 11.71 1.17 -0.21
N PHE A 96 10.96 1.66 -1.21
CA PHE A 96 11.46 2.69 -2.12
C PHE A 96 11.76 4.01 -1.41
N VAL A 97 10.96 4.40 -0.42
CA VAL A 97 11.25 5.58 0.41
C VAL A 97 12.59 5.41 1.13
N ASN A 98 12.80 4.28 1.81
CA ASN A 98 14.07 4.02 2.50
C ASN A 98 15.27 3.95 1.54
N TYR A 99 15.07 3.37 0.35
CA TYR A 99 16.09 3.32 -0.69
C TYR A 99 16.50 4.73 -1.16
N GLN A 100 15.52 5.59 -1.44
CA GLN A 100 15.78 6.98 -1.87
C GLN A 100 16.46 7.79 -0.76
N GLU A 101 16.03 7.65 0.50
CA GLU A 101 16.70 8.29 1.64
C GLU A 101 18.17 7.87 1.77
N ASN A 102 18.46 6.58 1.56
CA ASN A 102 19.83 6.07 1.62
C ASN A 102 20.67 6.56 0.43
N ILE A 103 20.12 6.62 -0.78
CA ILE A 103 20.82 7.21 -1.93
C ILE A 103 21.17 8.66 -1.63
N ALA A 104 20.20 9.47 -1.17
CA ALA A 104 20.41 10.87 -0.87
C ALA A 104 21.55 11.07 0.13
N LYS A 105 21.58 10.27 1.22
CA LYS A 105 22.69 10.31 2.20
C LYS A 105 24.03 9.92 1.61
N VAL A 106 24.08 8.91 0.75
CA VAL A 106 25.32 8.48 0.09
C VAL A 106 25.81 9.59 -0.83
N THR A 107 24.93 10.17 -1.65
CA THR A 107 25.22 11.32 -2.51
C THR A 107 25.75 12.49 -1.68
N ASP A 108 25.05 12.90 -0.61
CA ASP A 108 25.51 13.99 0.25
C ASP A 108 26.88 13.68 0.89
N LYS A 109 27.17 12.43 1.26
CA LYS A 109 28.48 12.04 1.82
C LYS A 109 29.61 12.18 0.79
N TYR A 110 29.34 11.86 -0.48
CA TYR A 110 30.32 11.96 -1.55
C TYR A 110 30.54 13.42 -2.01
N PHE A 111 29.50 14.26 -1.99
CA PHE A 111 29.58 15.63 -2.51
C PHE A 111 29.81 16.70 -1.43
N ASN A 112 29.41 16.47 -0.18
CA ASN A 112 29.62 17.39 0.94
C ASN A 112 30.60 16.76 1.95
N ALA A 113 31.90 16.82 1.64
CA ALA A 113 33.02 16.17 2.32
C ALA A 113 33.28 16.56 3.81
N GLY A 114 32.29 17.11 4.53
CA GLY A 114 32.45 17.58 5.90
C GLY A 114 31.19 17.56 6.77
N VAL A 115 30.07 16.98 6.31
CA VAL A 115 28.88 16.82 7.14
C VAL A 115 28.87 15.41 7.71
N GLU A 116 28.80 15.26 9.04
CA GLU A 116 28.56 13.96 9.70
C GLU A 116 27.14 13.48 9.36
N ILE A 117 27.01 12.79 8.23
CA ILE A 117 25.71 12.28 7.77
C ILE A 117 25.52 10.90 8.40
N GLY A 118 24.49 10.77 9.23
CA GLY A 118 24.20 9.56 9.99
C GLY A 118 24.10 8.29 9.12
N GLU A 119 24.31 7.14 9.75
CA GLU A 119 24.49 5.84 9.09
C GLU A 119 23.37 5.47 8.08
N ILE A 120 23.77 4.68 7.08
CA ILE A 120 22.85 4.05 6.11
C ILE A 120 21.89 3.17 6.90
N LYS A 121 20.58 3.40 6.72
CA LYS A 121 19.57 2.65 7.47
C LYS A 121 19.14 1.43 6.68
N THR A 122 19.28 0.25 7.27
CA THR A 122 18.66 -0.97 6.72
C THR A 122 17.15 -0.79 6.72
N PHE A 123 16.48 -1.26 5.67
CA PHE A 123 15.02 -1.18 5.60
C PHE A 123 14.40 -1.94 6.77
N GLN A 124 13.61 -1.24 7.58
CA GLN A 124 12.79 -1.82 8.64
C GLN A 124 11.35 -1.42 8.39
N MET A 125 10.50 -2.43 8.20
CA MET A 125 9.08 -2.21 7.96
C MET A 125 8.42 -1.64 9.23
N LYS A 126 7.99 -0.38 9.17
CA LYS A 126 7.19 0.24 10.23
C LYS A 126 5.73 -0.15 10.03
N ILE A 127 5.30 -1.15 10.78
CA ILE A 127 3.93 -1.64 10.75
C ILE A 127 3.03 -0.65 11.52
N SER A 128 2.21 0.12 10.81
CA SER A 128 1.16 0.94 11.42
C SER A 128 -0.12 0.11 11.65
N THR A 129 -1.04 0.64 12.47
CA THR A 129 -2.36 0.01 12.66
C THR A 129 -3.12 -0.13 11.34
N PHE A 130 -2.97 0.85 10.44
CA PHE A 130 -3.55 0.78 9.10
C PHE A 130 -2.91 -0.31 8.26
N SER A 131 -1.58 -0.40 8.23
CA SER A 131 -0.87 -1.47 7.51
C SER A 131 -1.24 -2.86 8.05
N LEU A 132 -1.46 -3.00 9.36
CA LEU A 132 -1.97 -4.26 9.94
C LEU A 132 -3.35 -4.63 9.40
N GLY A 133 -4.27 -3.66 9.31
CA GLY A 133 -5.60 -3.88 8.76
C GLY A 133 -5.53 -4.38 7.31
N SER A 134 -4.73 -3.72 6.49
CA SER A 134 -4.54 -4.09 5.09
C SER A 134 -3.85 -5.45 4.90
N ILE A 135 -2.84 -5.76 5.73
CA ILE A 135 -2.18 -7.09 5.73
C ILE A 135 -3.21 -8.18 6.10
N LEU A 136 -3.99 -7.95 7.15
CA LEU A 136 -4.99 -8.93 7.61
C LEU A 136 -6.07 -9.16 6.57
N PHE A 137 -6.56 -8.09 5.95
CA PHE A 137 -7.50 -8.16 4.83
C PHE A 137 -6.92 -8.99 3.68
N ALA A 138 -5.71 -8.68 3.22
CA ALA A 138 -5.10 -9.36 2.09
C ALA A 138 -4.83 -10.85 2.35
N VAL A 139 -4.36 -11.21 3.55
CA VAL A 139 -4.13 -12.61 3.91
C VAL A 139 -5.45 -13.38 3.93
N VAL A 140 -6.49 -12.83 4.55
CA VAL A 140 -7.82 -13.47 4.57
C VAL A 140 -8.39 -13.56 3.15
N GLY A 141 -8.25 -12.53 2.34
CA GLY A 141 -8.69 -12.51 0.94
C GLY A 141 -8.05 -13.63 0.12
N ILE A 142 -6.73 -13.81 0.22
CA ILE A 142 -6.01 -14.88 -0.47
C ILE A 142 -6.49 -16.26 0.01
N ILE A 143 -6.64 -16.47 1.31
CA ILE A 143 -7.13 -17.74 1.87
C ILE A 143 -8.54 -18.05 1.35
N VAL A 144 -9.46 -17.08 1.38
CA VAL A 144 -10.83 -17.23 0.88
C VAL A 144 -10.82 -17.60 -0.60
N THR A 145 -10.03 -16.91 -1.43
CA THR A 145 -9.90 -17.23 -2.85
C THR A 145 -9.39 -18.66 -3.06
N ILE A 146 -8.34 -19.08 -2.35
CA ILE A 146 -7.82 -20.45 -2.44
C ILE A 146 -8.89 -21.47 -2.06
N CYS A 147 -9.64 -21.24 -0.97
CA CYS A 147 -10.73 -22.13 -0.56
C CYS A 147 -11.86 -22.22 -1.61
N CYS A 148 -12.21 -21.11 -2.26
CA CYS A 148 -13.21 -21.10 -3.34
C CYS A 148 -12.73 -21.89 -4.57
N TYR A 149 -11.45 -21.72 -4.96
CA TYR A 149 -10.90 -22.42 -6.13
C TYR A 149 -10.42 -23.84 -5.83
N TYR A 150 -10.30 -24.24 -4.56
CA TYR A 150 -9.81 -25.56 -4.17
C TYR A 150 -10.55 -26.71 -4.88
N LYS A 151 -11.87 -26.58 -5.08
CA LYS A 151 -12.68 -27.59 -5.78
C LYS A 151 -12.28 -27.82 -7.24
N TYR A 152 -11.63 -26.86 -7.88
CA TYR A 152 -11.17 -26.98 -9.27
C TYR A 152 -9.79 -27.62 -9.39
N PHE A 153 -9.10 -27.87 -8.27
CA PHE A 153 -7.79 -28.51 -8.21
C PHE A 153 -7.84 -29.99 -7.77
N LEU A 154 -9.03 -30.49 -7.44
CA LEU A 154 -9.34 -31.90 -7.13
C LEU A 154 -9.90 -32.60 -8.36
#